data_AF-A0A842V8A4-F1
#
_entry.id   AF-A0A842V8A4-F1
#
_cell.length_a   1.000
_cell.length_b   1.000
_cell.length_c   1.000
_cell.angle_alpha   90.00
_cell.angle_beta   90.00
_cell.angle_gamma   90.00
#
_symmetry.space_group_name_H-M   'P 1'
#
loop_
_entity.id
_entity.type
_entity.pdbx_description
1 polymer ?
#
loop_
_entity_poly.entity_id
_entity_poly.type
_entity_poly.pdbx_seq_one_letter_code
_entity_poly.pdbx_strand_id
1 'polypeptide(L)'
;MQNNEIALRYLIDHDKKTRYSEGHFLGVGIALGMIIFSGAGVALAVSTGNLGLLGIGPAIGLAIGLAIGKSMEDDYRKKGMIRPLTKKEKEGRKKAKLAGVIALVIGVLVFLVLLFAQ
;
A
#
# COMPACT_ATOMS: atom_id res chain seq x y z
N MET A 1 -45.46 10.97 -0.21
CA MET A 1 -44.49 10.47 0.79
C MET A 1 -43.44 9.53 0.20
N GLN A 2 -43.79 8.65 -0.74
CA GLN A 2 -42.87 7.67 -1.37
C GLN A 2 -41.69 8.30 -2.16
N ASN A 3 -41.89 9.47 -2.80
CA ASN A 3 -40.84 10.13 -3.60
C ASN A 3 -39.66 10.66 -2.77
N ASN A 4 -39.89 11.03 -1.50
CA ASN A 4 -38.82 11.53 -0.63
C ASN A 4 -37.91 10.40 -0.14
N GLU A 5 -38.46 9.20 0.09
CA GLU A 5 -37.64 8.04 0.47
C GLU A 5 -36.74 7.55 -0.67
N ILE A 6 -37.20 7.62 -1.91
CA ILE A 6 -36.39 7.25 -3.08
C ILE A 6 -35.24 8.26 -3.26
N ALA A 7 -35.53 9.56 -3.11
CA ALA A 7 -34.50 10.59 -3.16
C ALA A 7 -33.47 10.45 -2.03
N LEU A 8 -33.93 10.17 -0.79
CA LEU A 8 -33.06 9.91 0.36
C LEU A 8 -32.17 8.69 0.15
N ARG A 9 -32.73 7.58 -0.35
CA ARG A 9 -31.95 6.38 -0.68
C ARG A 9 -30.91 6.67 -1.77
N TYR A 10 -31.28 7.43 -2.80
CA TYR A 10 -30.36 7.80 -3.86
C TYR A 10 -29.20 8.64 -3.34
N LEU A 11 -29.47 9.66 -2.52
CA LEU A 11 -28.43 10.52 -1.93
C LEU A 11 -27.49 9.74 -1.00
N ILE A 12 -28.01 8.81 -0.20
CA ILE A 12 -27.21 7.95 0.70
C ILE A 12 -26.33 6.99 -0.10
N ASP A 13 -26.85 6.41 -1.18
CA ASP A 13 -26.10 5.45 -2.01
C ASP A 13 -25.06 6.17 -2.88
N HIS A 14 -25.37 7.38 -3.36
CA HIS A 14 -24.42 8.21 -4.09
C HIS A 14 -23.25 8.67 -3.21
N ASP A 15 -23.53 9.08 -1.96
CA ASP A 15 -22.51 9.46 -0.99
C ASP A 15 -21.63 8.27 -0.54
N LYS A 16 -22.14 7.04 -0.57
CA LYS A 16 -21.31 5.85 -0.31
C LYS A 16 -20.36 5.51 -1.45
N LYS A 17 -20.74 5.83 -2.70
CA LYS A 17 -19.95 5.52 -3.90
C LYS A 17 -18.73 6.44 -4.05
N THR A 18 -18.76 7.62 -3.45
CA THR A 18 -17.69 8.62 -3.49
C THR A 18 -16.62 8.44 -2.39
N ARG A 19 -16.84 7.53 -1.44
CA ARG A 19 -15.91 7.28 -0.32
C ARG A 19 -14.83 6.27 -0.67
N TYR A 20 -13.60 6.59 -0.29
CA TYR A 20 -12.43 5.74 -0.52
C TYR A 20 -12.39 4.57 0.46
N SER A 21 -11.90 3.41 0.01
CA SER A 21 -11.70 2.27 0.89
C SER A 21 -10.56 2.52 1.87
N GLU A 22 -10.68 1.98 3.08
CA GLU A 22 -9.61 2.04 4.07
C GLU A 22 -8.30 1.41 3.53
N GLY A 23 -7.20 2.15 3.67
CA GLY A 23 -5.88 1.82 3.15
C GLY A 23 -5.64 2.21 1.69
N HIS A 24 -6.56 2.92 1.04
CA HIS A 24 -6.40 3.34 -0.36
C HIS A 24 -5.22 4.30 -0.53
N PHE A 25 -5.22 5.42 0.22
CA PHE A 25 -4.16 6.43 0.12
C PHE A 25 -2.83 5.92 0.68
N LEU A 26 -2.87 5.10 1.73
CA LEU A 26 -1.69 4.40 2.23
C LEU A 26 -1.07 3.52 1.14
N GLY A 27 -1.87 2.71 0.45
CA GLY A 27 -1.40 1.83 -0.63
C GLY A 27 -0.81 2.61 -1.81
N VAL A 28 -1.47 3.70 -2.22
CA VAL A 28 -0.97 4.58 -3.29
C VAL A 28 0.35 5.23 -2.89
N GLY A 29 0.46 5.76 -1.68
CA GLY A 29 1.70 6.37 -1.17
C GLY A 29 2.87 5.38 -1.18
N ILE A 30 2.66 4.18 -0.66
CA ILE A 30 3.67 3.10 -0.69
C ILE A 30 4.07 2.77 -2.13
N ALA A 31 3.10 2.57 -3.03
CA ALA A 31 3.38 2.19 -4.41
C ALA A 31 4.22 3.26 -5.14
N LEU A 32 3.83 4.54 -5.01
CA LEU A 32 4.56 5.66 -5.61
C LEU A 32 5.97 5.80 -5.03
N GLY A 33 6.10 5.73 -3.70
CA GLY A 33 7.38 5.79 -3.03
C GLY A 33 8.29 4.65 -3.49
N MET A 34 7.79 3.41 -3.53
CA MET A 34 8.56 2.28 -4.02
C MET A 34 9.02 2.48 -5.47
N ILE A 35 8.14 2.88 -6.39
CA ILE A 35 8.51 3.03 -7.81
C ILE A 35 9.61 4.09 -7.99
N ILE A 36 9.43 5.27 -7.40
CA ILE A 36 10.35 6.39 -7.56
C ILE A 36 11.72 6.06 -6.95
N PHE A 37 11.74 5.60 -5.70
CA PHE A 37 13.00 5.38 -5.00
C PHE A 37 13.69 4.06 -5.39
N SER A 38 12.96 3.04 -5.83
CA SER A 38 13.60 1.84 -6.40
C SER A 38 14.38 2.18 -7.66
N GLY A 39 13.86 3.05 -8.53
CA GLY A 39 14.61 3.54 -9.69
C GLY A 39 15.93 4.22 -9.30
N ALA A 40 15.88 5.08 -8.27
CA ALA A 40 17.08 5.71 -7.73
C ALA A 40 18.07 4.71 -7.10
N GLY A 41 17.56 3.70 -6.37
CA GLY A 41 18.38 2.64 -5.77
C GLY A 41 19.09 1.79 -6.82
N VAL A 42 18.42 1.47 -7.93
CA VAL A 42 19.03 0.77 -9.08
C VAL A 42 20.14 1.63 -9.69
N ALA A 43 19.87 2.91 -9.94
CA ALA A 43 20.88 3.82 -10.49
C ALA A 43 22.12 3.90 -9.57
N LEU A 44 21.91 4.01 -8.26
CA LEU A 44 22.99 4.03 -7.27
C LEU A 44 23.80 2.73 -7.32
N ALA A 45 23.14 1.58 -7.24
CA ALA A 45 23.80 0.27 -7.26
C ALA A 45 24.65 0.04 -8.52
N VAL A 46 24.12 0.43 -9.69
CA VAL A 46 24.84 0.34 -10.97
C VAL A 46 26.02 1.30 -11.00
N SER A 47 25.84 2.56 -10.57
CA SER A 47 26.89 3.58 -10.60
C SER A 47 28.07 3.25 -9.67
N THR A 48 27.82 2.61 -8.53
CA THR A 48 28.86 2.24 -7.56
C THR A 48 29.38 0.81 -7.74
N GLY A 49 28.82 0.04 -8.68
CA GLY A 49 29.11 -1.38 -8.83
C GLY A 49 28.74 -2.25 -7.61
N ASN A 50 27.90 -1.73 -6.71
CA ASN A 50 27.54 -2.41 -5.47
C ASN A 50 26.05 -2.79 -5.48
N LEU A 51 25.80 -4.05 -5.84
CA LEU A 51 24.45 -4.62 -5.89
C LEU A 51 23.76 -4.66 -4.51
N GLY A 52 24.51 -4.59 -3.41
CA GLY A 52 23.96 -4.49 -2.06
C GLY A 52 23.14 -3.21 -1.84
N LEU A 53 23.37 -2.16 -2.62
CA LEU A 53 22.62 -0.90 -2.52
C LEU A 53 21.24 -0.96 -3.19
N LEU A 54 20.91 -2.04 -3.92
CA LEU A 54 19.61 -2.21 -4.57
C LEU A 54 18.44 -2.14 -3.57
N GLY A 55 18.66 -2.59 -2.33
CA GLY A 55 17.62 -2.59 -1.28
C GLY A 55 17.34 -1.21 -0.68
N ILE A 56 18.25 -0.24 -0.81
CA ILE A 56 18.12 1.08 -0.16
C ILE A 56 16.95 1.87 -0.78
N GLY A 57 16.84 1.85 -2.10
CA GLY A 57 15.78 2.54 -2.82
C GLY A 57 14.37 2.13 -2.36
N PRO A 58 13.99 0.84 -2.48
CA PRO A 58 12.71 0.35 -2.00
C PRO A 58 12.45 0.65 -0.51
N ALA A 59 13.48 0.56 0.34
CA ALA A 59 13.35 0.82 1.78
C ALA A 59 13.00 2.29 2.08
N ILE A 60 13.72 3.23 1.46
CA ILE A 60 13.43 4.68 1.58
C ILE A 60 12.05 4.98 0.98
N GLY A 61 11.76 4.41 -0.19
CA GLY A 61 10.48 4.56 -0.87
C GLY A 61 9.30 4.11 -0.01
N LEU A 62 9.42 2.97 0.67
CA LEU A 62 8.42 2.48 1.61
C LEU A 62 8.23 3.45 2.79
N ALA A 63 9.32 3.91 3.40
CA ALA A 63 9.24 4.82 4.55
C ALA A 63 8.53 6.14 4.21
N ILE A 64 8.94 6.77 3.11
CA ILE A 64 8.34 8.03 2.63
C ILE A 64 6.91 7.81 2.16
N GLY A 65 6.67 6.75 1.39
CA GLY A 65 5.35 6.40 0.90
C GLY A 65 4.35 6.13 2.02
N LEU A 66 4.78 5.45 3.09
CA LEU A 66 3.99 5.25 4.30
C LEU A 66 3.67 6.57 4.99
N ALA A 67 4.66 7.45 5.17
CA ALA A 67 4.46 8.73 5.85
C ALA A 67 3.43 9.61 5.12
N ILE A 68 3.61 9.79 3.81
CA ILE A 68 2.71 10.60 2.98
C ILE A 68 1.33 9.95 2.88
N GLY A 69 1.28 8.65 2.56
CA GLY A 69 0.03 7.91 2.41
C GLY A 69 -0.79 7.88 3.69
N LYS A 70 -0.14 7.72 4.85
CA LYS A 70 -0.80 7.80 6.16
C LYS A 70 -1.33 9.20 6.46
N SER A 71 -0.53 10.24 6.23
CA SER A 71 -0.97 11.62 6.46
C SER A 71 -2.22 11.95 5.64
N MET A 72 -2.21 11.62 4.35
CA MET A 72 -3.37 11.80 3.48
C MET A 72 -4.58 10.99 3.96
N GLU A 73 -4.37 9.73 4.33
CA GLU A 73 -5.47 8.88 4.77
C GLU A 73 -6.12 9.39 6.06
N ASP A 74 -5.31 9.88 7.01
CA ASP A 74 -5.80 10.47 8.25
C ASP A 74 -6.61 11.76 7.99
N ASP A 75 -6.21 12.58 7.02
CA ASP A 75 -6.97 13.78 6.63
C ASP A 75 -8.31 13.46 5.96
N TYR A 76 -8.35 12.47 5.07
CA TYR A 76 -9.61 12.02 4.46
C TYR A 76 -10.51 11.30 5.47
N ARG A 77 -9.91 10.62 6.45
CA ARG A 77 -10.65 9.99 7.56
C ARG A 77 -11.34 11.04 8.43
N LYS A 78 -10.66 12.13 8.78
CA LYS A 78 -11.25 13.27 9.51
C LYS A 78 -12.42 13.90 8.76
N LYS A 79 -12.36 13.92 7.42
CA LYS A 79 -13.43 14.44 6.56
C LYS A 79 -14.58 13.43 6.35
N GLY A 80 -14.55 12.25 6.96
CA GLY A 80 -15.59 11.23 6.82
C GLY A 80 -15.62 10.53 5.45
N MET A 81 -14.58 10.73 4.63
CA MET A 81 -14.50 10.21 3.25
C MET A 81 -13.96 8.77 3.16
N ILE A 82 -13.61 8.14 4.28
CA ILE A 82 -13.11 6.76 4.33
C ILE A 82 -14.24 5.82 4.75
N ARG A 83 -14.49 4.79 3.93
CA ARG A 83 -15.42 3.70 4.26
C ARG A 83 -14.67 2.47 4.79
N PRO A 84 -15.29 1.67 5.69
CA PRO A 84 -14.72 0.41 6.10
C PRO A 84 -14.65 -0.59 4.94
N LEU A 85 -13.73 -1.54 5.05
CA LEU A 85 -13.58 -2.63 4.10
C LEU A 85 -14.80 -3.56 4.14
N THR A 86 -15.24 -3.98 2.96
CA THR A 86 -16.24 -5.04 2.82
C THR A 86 -15.64 -6.40 3.22
N LYS A 87 -16.50 -7.38 3.54
CA LYS A 87 -16.05 -8.73 3.92
C LYS A 87 -15.12 -9.36 2.86
N LYS A 88 -15.48 -9.22 1.58
CA LYS A 88 -14.69 -9.71 0.43
C LYS A 88 -13.30 -9.04 0.35
N GLU A 89 -13.24 -7.70 0.49
CA GLU A 89 -11.97 -6.96 0.48
C GLU A 89 -11.08 -7.36 1.68
N LYS A 90 -11.69 -7.56 2.85
CA LYS A 90 -10.98 -7.98 4.07
C LYS A 90 -10.35 -9.37 3.92
N GLU A 91 -11.06 -10.31 3.31
CA GLU A 91 -10.53 -11.65 3.00
C GLU A 91 -9.40 -11.60 1.98
N GLY A 92 -9.56 -10.81 0.91
CA GLY A 92 -8.50 -10.58 -0.08
C GLY A 92 -7.24 -10.00 0.57
N ARG A 93 -7.38 -8.97 1.41
CA ARG A 93 -6.26 -8.37 2.14
C ARG A 93 -5.59 -9.36 3.11
N LYS A 94 -6.34 -10.25 3.76
CA LYS A 94 -5.76 -11.31 4.61
C LYS A 94 -4.90 -12.26 3.79
N LYS A 95 -5.39 -12.74 2.65
CA LYS A 95 -4.65 -13.64 1.75
C LYS A 95 -3.39 -12.95 1.21
N ALA A 96 -3.50 -11.69 0.78
CA ALA A 96 -2.36 -10.92 0.30
C ALA A 96 -1.29 -10.71 1.39
N LYS A 97 -1.70 -10.39 2.63
CA LYS A 97 -0.77 -10.29 3.77
C LYS A 97 -0.07 -11.61 4.04
N LEU A 98 -0.80 -12.73 4.04
CA LEU A 98 -0.21 -14.04 4.26
C LEU A 98 0.79 -14.39 3.15
N ALA A 99 0.42 -14.17 1.87
CA ALA A 99 1.30 -14.39 0.74
C ALA A 99 2.58 -13.53 0.83
N GLY A 100 2.45 -12.26 1.22
CA GLY A 100 3.58 -11.37 1.43
C GLY A 100 4.53 -11.84 2.54
N VAL A 101 4.00 -12.32 3.68
CA VAL A 101 4.82 -12.87 4.77
C VAL A 101 5.54 -14.15 4.32
N ILE A 102 4.85 -15.04 3.61
CA ILE A 102 5.47 -16.27 3.08
C ILE A 102 6.60 -15.91 2.10
N ALA A 103 6.35 -15.00 1.17
CA ALA A 103 7.35 -14.54 0.21
C ALA A 103 8.57 -13.90 0.91
N LEU A 104 8.34 -13.12 1.97
CA LEU A 104 9.42 -12.54 2.77
C LEU A 104 10.27 -13.61 3.46
N VAL A 105 9.63 -14.60 4.11
CA VAL A 105 10.35 -15.69 4.79
C VAL A 105 11.17 -16.50 3.78
N ILE A 106 10.60 -16.85 2.62
CA ILE A 106 11.33 -17.55 1.56
C ILE A 106 12.51 -16.70 1.08
N GLY A 107 12.30 -15.41 0.81
CA GLY A 107 13.37 -14.50 0.38
C GLY A 107 14.52 -14.42 1.38
N VAL A 108 14.21 -14.32 2.67
CA VAL A 108 15.22 -14.32 3.75
C VAL A 108 15.94 -15.66 3.83
N LEU A 109 15.24 -16.79 3.74
CA LEU A 109 15.86 -18.11 3.74
C LEU A 109 16.81 -18.30 2.56
N VAL A 110 16.39 -17.94 1.34
CA VAL A 110 17.26 -17.98 0.15
C VAL A 110 18.47 -17.09 0.34
N PHE A 111 18.29 -15.86 0.85
CA PHE A 111 19.38 -14.94 1.12
C PHE A 111 20.40 -15.51 2.12
N LEU A 112 19.93 -16.13 3.22
CA LEU A 112 20.81 -16.77 4.21
C LEU A 112 21.58 -17.94 3.62
N VAL A 113 20.91 -18.81 2.84
CA VAL A 113 21.60 -19.92 2.15
C VAL A 113 22.68 -19.40 1.22
N LEU A 114 22.39 -18.37 0.42
CA LEU A 114 23.39 -17.77 -0.47
C LEU A 114 24.56 -17.15 0.30
N LEU A 115 24.31 -16.53 1.45
CA LEU A 115 25.34 -15.88 2.25
C LEU A 115 26.29 -16.89 2.91
N PHE A 116 25.78 -18.03 3.37
CA PHE A 116 26.58 -19.06 4.05
C PHE A 116 27.10 -20.18 3.12
N ALA A 117 26.64 -20.22 1.87
CA ALA A 117 27.15 -21.14 0.85
C ALA A 117 28.33 -20.58 0.04
N GLN A 118 28.73 -19.33 0.30
CA GLN A 118 29.91 -18.66 -0.23
C GLN A 118 31.07 -18.75 0.76
#